data_AF-A0A8E7EG54-F1
#
_entry.id   AF-A0A8E7EG54-F1
#
_cell.length_a   1.000
_cell.length_b   1.000
_cell.length_c   1.000
_cell.angle_alpha   90.00
_cell.angle_beta   90.00
_cell.angle_gamma   90.00
#
_symmetry.space_group_name_H-M   'P 1'
#
loop_
_entity.id
_entity.type
_entity.pdbx_description
1 polymer ?
#
loop_
_entity_poly.entity_id
_entity_poly.type
_entity_poly.pdbx_seq_one_letter_code
_entity_poly.pdbx_strand_id
1 'polypeptide(L)'
;MNQRRFEELGILKQKTRIGIFGSFYEDHKKELTELQQHLHDTLGYDARISENLEKDLSRFHHEKSIRDYTVSELLIEDSHIHIPVFPFPKKTDPHHLSQSVTMEYTMIREKKSHM
;
A
#
# COMPACT_ATOMS: atom_id res chain seq x y z
N MET A 1 -23.45 23.76 -6.26
CA MET A 1 -22.19 23.04 -5.91
C MET A 1 -21.10 23.55 -6.85
N ASN A 2 -19.95 24.01 -6.36
CA ASN A 2 -19.00 24.79 -7.16
C ASN A 2 -18.12 23.87 -8.03
N GLN A 3 -18.31 23.85 -9.35
CA GLN A 3 -17.60 22.98 -10.32
C GLN A 3 -16.07 23.00 -10.13
N ARG A 4 -15.52 24.20 -9.94
CA ARG A 4 -14.09 24.43 -9.65
C ARG A 4 -13.59 23.64 -8.43
N ARG A 5 -14.39 23.52 -7.37
CA ARG A 5 -14.01 22.77 -6.16
C ARG A 5 -13.92 21.27 -6.44
N PHE A 6 -14.73 20.73 -7.34
CA PHE A 6 -14.64 19.32 -7.74
C PHE A 6 -13.39 19.03 -8.58
N GLU A 7 -13.03 19.95 -9.47
CA GLU A 7 -11.80 19.85 -10.26
C GLU A 7 -10.55 19.93 -9.37
N GLU A 8 -10.53 20.88 -8.44
CA GLU A 8 -9.46 21.01 -7.45
C GLU A 8 -9.34 19.74 -6.57
N LEU A 9 -10.48 19.18 -6.13
CA LEU A 9 -10.49 17.91 -5.40
C LEU A 9 -9.99 16.75 -6.26
N GLY A 10 -10.39 16.66 -7.53
CA GLY A 10 -9.92 15.61 -8.44
C GLY A 10 -8.41 15.64 -8.63
N ILE A 11 -7.83 16.83 -8.84
CA ILE A 11 -6.38 17.01 -8.95
C ILE A 11 -5.69 16.63 -7.64
N LEU A 12 -6.24 17.03 -6.49
CA LEU A 12 -5.68 16.69 -5.19
C LEU A 12 -5.64 15.18 -4.98
N LYS A 13 -6.72 14.47 -5.32
CA LYS A 13 -6.79 13.01 -5.20
C LYS A 13 -5.75 12.32 -6.08
N GLN A 14 -5.61 12.73 -7.33
CA GLN A 14 -4.60 12.17 -8.25
C GLN A 14 -3.16 12.41 -7.77
N LYS A 15 -2.90 13.54 -7.12
CA LYS A 15 -1.59 13.84 -6.50
C LYS A 15 -1.37 13.12 -5.18
N THR A 16 -2.43 12.63 -4.54
CA THR A 16 -2.35 11.95 -3.25
C THR A 16 -2.04 10.47 -3.45
N ARG A 17 -0.75 10.15 -3.39
CA ARG A 17 -0.23 8.77 -3.33
C ARG A 17 -0.61 8.05 -2.04
N ILE A 18 -1.21 6.87 -2.18
CA ILE A 18 -1.63 5.97 -1.09
C ILE A 18 -0.88 4.65 -1.22
N GLY A 19 -0.14 4.27 -0.17
CA GLY A 19 0.51 2.98 -0.05
C GLY A 19 -0.35 2.02 0.75
N ILE A 20 -0.66 0.85 0.18
CA ILE A 20 -1.43 -0.21 0.81
C ILE A 20 -0.49 -1.36 1.18
N PHE A 21 -0.52 -1.77 2.45
CA PHE A 21 0.37 -2.75 3.05
C PHE A 21 -0.46 -3.94 3.53
N GLY A 22 -0.08 -5.16 3.18
CA GLY A 22 -0.95 -6.31 3.38
C GLY A 22 -0.29 -7.66 3.09
N SER A 23 -0.99 -8.74 3.44
CA SER A 23 -0.55 -10.09 3.11
C SER A 23 -0.86 -10.43 1.65
N PHE A 24 0.15 -10.90 0.92
CA PHE A 24 0.02 -11.43 -0.45
C PHE A 24 -0.24 -12.95 -0.49
N TYR A 25 -0.47 -13.55 0.68
CA TYR A 25 -0.74 -14.98 0.81
C TYR A 25 -2.24 -15.28 0.66
N GLU A 26 -2.57 -16.39 0.00
CA GLU A 26 -3.96 -16.85 -0.21
C GLU A 26 -4.90 -15.76 -0.77
N ASP A 27 -6.14 -15.70 -0.26
CA ASP A 27 -7.21 -14.80 -0.72
C ASP A 27 -6.96 -13.34 -0.35
N HIS A 28 -6.02 -13.04 0.56
CA HIS A 28 -5.73 -11.68 0.99
C HIS A 28 -5.19 -10.80 -0.14
N LYS A 29 -4.48 -11.40 -1.10
CA LYS A 29 -4.03 -10.68 -2.30
C LYS A 29 -5.20 -10.10 -3.10
N LYS A 30 -6.29 -10.85 -3.21
CA LYS A 30 -7.48 -10.41 -3.94
C LYS A 30 -8.09 -9.20 -3.25
N GLU A 31 -8.25 -9.25 -1.93
CA GLU A 31 -8.77 -8.14 -1.11
C GLU A 31 -7.91 -6.87 -1.27
N LEU A 32 -6.58 -6.99 -1.26
CA LEU A 32 -5.66 -5.86 -1.48
C LEU A 32 -5.81 -5.26 -2.88
N THR A 33 -5.93 -6.11 -3.89
CA THR A 33 -6.09 -5.67 -5.29
C THR A 33 -7.44 -4.99 -5.50
N GLU A 34 -8.51 -5.51 -4.89
CA GLU A 34 -9.84 -4.89 -4.93
C GLU A 34 -9.86 -3.53 -4.23
N LEU A 35 -9.20 -3.41 -3.07
CA LEU A 35 -9.05 -2.13 -2.37
C LEU A 35 -8.27 -1.12 -3.24
N GLN A 36 -7.17 -1.55 -3.85
CA GLN A 36 -6.40 -0.72 -4.76
C GLN A 36 -7.25 -0.20 -5.92
N GLN A 37 -7.94 -1.11 -6.62
CA GLN A 37 -8.80 -0.78 -7.76
C GLN A 37 -9.92 0.17 -7.34
N HIS A 38 -10.53 -0.04 -6.18
CA HIS A 38 -11.56 0.86 -5.67
C HIS A 38 -11.02 2.28 -5.44
N LEU A 39 -9.87 2.40 -4.77
CA LEU A 39 -9.25 3.71 -4.52
C LEU A 39 -8.85 4.42 -5.81
N HIS A 40 -8.33 3.68 -6.79
CA HIS A 40 -7.90 4.22 -8.07
C HIS A 40 -9.08 4.53 -9.00
N ASP A 41 -9.84 3.51 -9.39
CA ASP A 41 -10.84 3.60 -10.46
C ASP A 41 -12.13 4.30 -9.99
N THR A 42 -12.52 4.10 -8.72
CA THR A 42 -13.77 4.67 -8.20
C THR A 42 -13.52 6.03 -7.54
N LEU A 43 -12.45 6.17 -6.75
CA LEU A 43 -12.22 7.37 -5.97
C LEU A 43 -11.23 8.35 -6.61
N GLY A 44 -10.40 7.93 -7.56
CA GLY A 44 -9.46 8.78 -8.30
C GLY A 44 -8.13 9.04 -7.59
N TYR A 45 -7.72 8.16 -6.66
CA TYR A 45 -6.43 8.25 -5.96
C TYR A 45 -5.32 7.48 -6.68
N ASP A 46 -4.06 7.90 -6.50
CA ASP A 46 -2.89 7.10 -6.89
C ASP A 46 -2.61 6.06 -5.80
N ALA A 47 -3.29 4.91 -5.87
CA ALA A 47 -3.17 3.83 -4.89
C ALA A 47 -2.23 2.72 -5.38
N ARG A 48 -1.26 2.34 -4.55
CA ARG A 48 -0.20 1.38 -4.89
C ARG A 48 0.00 0.33 -3.80
N ILE A 49 0.35 -0.87 -4.25
CA ILE A 49 0.84 -2.00 -3.45
C ILE A 49 2.28 -2.32 -3.85
N SER A 50 3.00 -3.10 -3.05
CA SER A 50 4.40 -3.49 -3.32
C SER A 50 4.62 -4.08 -4.72
N GLU A 51 3.70 -4.92 -5.21
CA GLU A 51 3.78 -5.49 -6.56
C GLU A 51 3.74 -4.45 -7.70
N ASN A 52 3.14 -3.26 -7.49
CA ASN A 52 3.22 -2.19 -8.50
C ASN A 52 4.66 -1.69 -8.64
N LEU A 53 5.34 -1.48 -7.51
CA LEU A 53 6.72 -1.01 -7.49
C LEU A 53 7.68 -2.09 -7.99
N GLU A 54 7.42 -3.37 -7.72
CA GLU A 54 8.22 -4.45 -8.30
C GLU A 54 8.14 -4.50 -9.83
N LYS A 55 6.97 -4.23 -10.42
CA LYS A 55 6.83 -4.14 -11.88
C LYS A 55 7.65 -2.98 -12.45
N ASP A 56 7.74 -1.89 -11.71
CA ASP A 56 8.57 -0.75 -12.11
C ASP A 56 10.07 -1.07 -11.95
N LEU A 57 10.48 -1.67 -10.82
CA LEU A 57 11.87 -2.01 -10.50
C LEU A 57 12.42 -3.21 -11.30
N SER A 58 11.58 -4.18 -11.65
CA SER A 58 11.96 -5.36 -12.45
C SER A 58 12.36 -4.99 -13.87
N ARG A 59 11.96 -3.82 -14.36
CA ARG A 59 12.47 -3.23 -15.61
C ARG A 59 13.92 -2.77 -15.50
N PHE A 60 14.47 -2.65 -14.28
CA PHE A 60 15.79 -2.09 -14.02
C PHE A 60 16.81 -3.08 -13.40
N HIS A 61 16.43 -4.09 -12.61
CA HIS A 61 17.38 -5.05 -12.00
C HIS A 61 16.83 -6.48 -11.75
N HIS A 62 17.72 -7.49 -11.59
CA HIS A 62 17.41 -8.94 -11.58
C HIS A 62 17.59 -9.71 -10.25
N GLU A 63 18.07 -9.12 -9.14
CA GLU A 63 18.30 -9.88 -7.89
C GLU A 63 17.13 -9.80 -6.90
N LYS A 64 16.65 -10.95 -6.40
CA LYS A 64 15.27 -11.14 -5.87
C LYS A 64 15.08 -11.05 -4.34
N SER A 65 16.08 -11.30 -3.50
CA SER A 65 15.85 -11.56 -2.05
C SER A 65 16.03 -10.36 -1.11
N ILE A 66 16.71 -9.29 -1.54
CA ILE A 66 16.84 -8.02 -0.79
C ILE A 66 15.60 -7.11 -1.04
N ARG A 67 14.68 -7.52 -1.94
CA ARG A 67 13.63 -6.66 -2.49
C ARG A 67 12.52 -6.31 -1.53
N ASP A 68 12.00 -7.24 -0.75
CA ASP A 68 10.73 -7.02 -0.06
C ASP A 68 10.82 -5.87 0.97
N TYR A 69 11.95 -5.79 1.67
CA TYR A 69 12.23 -4.69 2.60
C TYR A 69 12.44 -3.36 1.85
N THR A 70 13.24 -3.37 0.79
CA THR A 70 13.50 -2.17 -0.03
C THR A 70 12.23 -1.65 -0.72
N VAL A 71 11.37 -2.55 -1.21
CA VAL A 71 10.09 -2.20 -1.85
C VAL A 71 9.12 -1.63 -0.82
N SER A 72 9.09 -2.18 0.39
CA SER A 72 8.28 -1.65 1.49
C SER A 72 8.76 -0.25 1.90
N GLU A 73 10.06 -0.04 2.05
CA GLU A 73 10.62 1.28 2.35
C GLU A 73 10.31 2.30 1.27
N LEU A 74 10.47 1.93 -0.01
CA LEU A 74 10.12 2.78 -1.15
C LEU A 74 8.63 3.11 -1.16
N LEU A 75 7.75 2.14 -0.89
CA LEU A 75 6.31 2.38 -0.83
C LEU A 75 5.97 3.34 0.32
N ILE A 76 6.63 3.19 1.48
CA ILE A 76 6.45 4.08 2.63
C ILE A 76 6.89 5.51 2.27
N GLU A 77 8.06 5.66 1.64
CA GLU A 77 8.61 6.96 1.25
C GLU A 77 7.81 7.66 0.14
N ASP A 78 7.31 6.90 -0.83
CA ASP A 78 6.59 7.46 -1.98
C ASP A 78 5.14 7.84 -1.63
N SER A 79 4.62 7.36 -0.50
CA SER A 79 3.21 7.49 -0.11
C SER A 79 2.97 8.61 0.89
N HIS A 80 1.91 9.40 0.65
CA HIS A 80 1.43 10.41 1.61
C HIS A 80 0.51 9.78 2.68
N ILE A 81 -0.22 8.74 2.31
CA ILE A 81 -1.14 8.00 3.18
C ILE A 81 -0.72 6.54 3.18
N HIS A 82 -0.66 5.94 4.37
CA HIS A 82 -0.32 4.52 4.56
C HIS A 82 -1.54 3.77 5.10
N ILE A 83 -1.98 2.73 4.39
CA ILE A 83 -3.12 1.88 4.77
C ILE A 83 -2.60 0.46 5.07
N PRO A 84 -2.38 0.12 6.35
CA PRO A 84 -2.07 -1.26 6.73
C PRO A 84 -3.36 -2.10 6.82
N VAL A 85 -3.38 -3.24 6.13
CA VAL A 85 -4.49 -4.18 6.09
C VAL A 85 -4.09 -5.43 6.86
N PHE A 86 -4.70 -5.60 8.04
CA PHE A 86 -4.52 -6.78 8.85
C PHE A 86 -5.66 -7.76 8.57
N PRO A 87 -5.40 -8.94 7.99
CA PRO A 87 -6.43 -9.95 7.86
C PRO A 87 -6.91 -10.36 9.26
N PHE A 88 -8.23 -10.47 9.42
CA PHE A 88 -8.77 -10.97 10.68
C PHE A 88 -8.39 -12.44 10.86
N PRO A 89 -8.12 -12.86 12.11
CA PRO A 89 -7.80 -14.25 12.39
C PRO A 89 -8.91 -15.19 11.90
N LYS A 90 -8.54 -16.24 11.16
CA LYS A 90 -9.49 -17.32 10.82
C LYS A 90 -9.90 -18.00 12.13
N LYS A 91 -11.13 -18.55 12.21
CA LYS A 91 -11.61 -19.29 13.40
C LYS A 91 -10.65 -20.40 13.88
N THR A 92 -9.82 -20.92 12.98
CA THR A 92 -8.82 -21.97 13.21
C THR A 92 -7.46 -21.45 13.70
N ASP A 93 -7.17 -20.17 13.51
CA ASP A 93 -5.94 -19.51 13.99
C ASP A 93 -6.28 -18.09 14.45
N PRO A 94 -6.79 -17.93 15.69
CA PRO A 94 -7.23 -16.66 16.25
C PRO A 94 -6.08 -15.66 16.52
N HIS A 95 -4.83 -16.08 16.33
CA HIS A 95 -3.64 -15.27 16.56
C HIS A 95 -2.85 -15.01 15.28
N HIS A 96 -3.42 -15.33 14.11
CA HIS A 96 -2.76 -15.10 12.83
C HIS A 96 -2.65 -13.60 12.52
N LEU A 97 -1.58 -12.98 12.99
CA LEU A 97 -1.15 -11.66 12.59
C LEU A 97 -0.14 -11.80 11.46
N SER A 98 -0.36 -11.08 10.37
CA SER A 98 0.63 -11.03 9.29
C SER A 98 1.90 -10.38 9.81
N GLN A 99 2.98 -11.17 9.91
CA GLN A 99 4.29 -10.71 10.38
C GLN A 99 4.83 -9.59 9.49
N SER A 100 4.65 -9.70 8.17
CA SER A 100 5.07 -8.67 7.22
C SER A 100 4.35 -7.34 7.47
N VAL A 101 3.02 -7.36 7.60
CA VAL A 101 2.24 -6.13 7.87
C VAL A 101 2.58 -5.51 9.22
N THR A 102 2.89 -6.34 10.22
CA THR A 102 3.34 -5.87 11.54
C THR A 102 4.71 -5.18 11.45
N MET A 103 5.63 -5.71 10.64
CA MET A 103 6.92 -5.07 10.37
C MET A 103 6.74 -3.76 9.61
N GLU A 104 5.93 -3.74 8.54
CA GLU A 104 5.62 -2.54 7.77
C GLU A 104 5.01 -1.44 8.63
N TYR A 105 4.07 -1.79 9.52
CA TYR A 105 3.51 -0.87 10.49
C TYR A 105 4.57 -0.28 11.43
N THR A 106 5.51 -1.10 11.90
CA THR A 106 6.63 -0.64 12.74
C THR A 106 7.51 0.34 11.97
N MET A 107 7.91 0.01 10.74
CA MET A 107 8.71 0.89 9.87
C MET A 107 8.04 2.25 9.65
N ILE A 108 6.72 2.24 9.36
CA ILE A 108 5.93 3.47 9.20
C ILE A 108 5.99 4.32 10.47
N ARG A 109 5.84 3.69 11.65
CA ARG A 109 5.88 4.40 12.93
C ARG A 109 7.25 5.00 13.21
N GLU A 110 8.32 4.24 13.00
CA GLU A 110 9.68 4.70 13.25
C GLU A 110 10.05 5.89 12.36
N LYS A 111 9.73 5.84 11.06
CA LYS A 111 10.00 6.98 10.16
C LYS A 111 9.27 8.25 10.59
N LYS A 112 8.01 8.15 11.06
CA LYS A 112 7.26 9.32 11.56
C LYS A 112 7.85 9.91 12.83
N SER A 113 8.53 9.13 13.66
CA SER A 113 9.19 9.64 14.87
C SER A 113 10.49 10.42 14.60
N HIS A 114 11.03 10.34 13.38
CA HIS A 114 12.30 10.97 12.99
C HIS A 114 12.11 12.15 12.01
N MET A 115 10.87 12.58 11.75
CA MET A 115 10.51 13.78 10.97
C MET A 115 10.07 14.91 11.91
#